data_AF-A0A6J2XJ60-F1
#
_entry.id   AF-A0A6J2XJ60-F1
#
_cell.length_a   1.000
_cell.length_b   1.000
_cell.length_c   1.000
_cell.angle_alpha   90.00
_cell.angle_beta   90.00
_cell.angle_gamma   90.00
#
_symmetry.space_group_name_H-M   'P 1'
#
loop_
_entity.id
_entity.type
_entity.pdbx_description
1 polymer ?
#
loop_
_entity_poly.entity_id
_entity_poly.type
_entity_poly.pdbx_seq_one_letter_code
_entity_poly.pdbx_strand_id
1 'polypeptide(L)'
;MDKLKEAFLTHFVPEQDINYDESMVKYYGRHSCKQFIRGKPIRFGYKMWCLNTKDGYLINFDLYQGKNPRANVSDEILYGKCTAPLKMMLRELPEGKIRLPYKIYVDNLFTSIYLLKDLRDEGYWCTGTVRENRIPKGTPIPSKATLQKRSTRGEYHSILDRTTGIILVRWADNNIVTVASTCYGVEPISQVRRYSQKEKNIISVP
;
A
#
# COMPACT_ATOMS: atom_id res chain seq x y z
N MET A 1 -8.30 12.28 20.70
CA MET A 1 -7.52 11.63 19.63
C MET A 1 -6.05 11.97 19.77
N ASP A 2 -5.69 13.24 19.97
CA ASP A 2 -4.29 13.67 20.08
C ASP A 2 -3.50 12.95 21.17
N LYS A 3 -4.05 12.82 22.39
CA LYS A 3 -3.42 12.03 23.48
C LYS A 3 -3.17 10.55 23.12
N LEU A 4 -4.04 9.94 22.30
CA LEU A 4 -3.84 8.55 21.86
C LEU A 4 -2.70 8.48 20.84
N LYS A 5 -2.67 9.42 19.88
CA LYS A 5 -1.56 9.53 18.92
C LYS A 5 -0.23 9.72 19.64
N GLU A 6 -0.17 10.63 20.60
CA GLU A 6 1.02 10.90 21.40
C GLU A 6 1.51 9.64 22.12
N ALA A 7 0.61 8.90 22.77
CA ALA A 7 0.95 7.64 23.42
C ALA A 7 1.50 6.60 22.43
N PHE A 8 0.85 6.44 21.27
CA PHE A 8 1.29 5.49 20.24
C PHE A 8 2.66 5.84 19.65
N LEU A 9 2.90 7.12 19.33
CA LEU A 9 4.17 7.61 18.82
C LEU A 9 5.31 7.50 19.86
N THR A 10 4.98 7.69 21.14
CA THR A 10 5.95 7.57 22.23
C THR A 10 6.37 6.12 22.43
N HIS A 11 5.41 5.21 22.52
CA HIS A 11 5.63 3.83 22.96
C HIS A 11 5.94 2.82 21.85
N PHE A 12 5.78 3.16 20.56
CA PHE A 12 6.15 2.21 19.51
C PHE A 12 7.65 1.94 19.50
N VAL A 13 8.02 0.68 19.31
CA VAL A 13 9.40 0.28 19.03
C VAL A 13 9.58 0.26 17.51
N PRO A 14 10.56 0.98 16.94
CA PRO A 14 10.79 0.93 15.50
C PRO A 14 11.11 -0.47 15.01
N GLU A 15 10.38 -0.89 13.99
CA GLU A 15 10.68 -2.08 13.20
C GLU A 15 10.90 -1.64 11.75
N GLN A 16 11.71 -2.37 10.99
CA GLN A 16 11.99 -1.97 9.61
C GLN A 16 10.71 -2.05 8.75
N ASP A 17 9.89 -3.09 8.93
CA ASP A 17 8.71 -3.32 8.11
C ASP A 17 7.46 -2.68 8.74
N ILE A 18 6.85 -1.74 8.02
CA ILE A 18 5.62 -1.04 8.43
C ILE A 18 4.59 -1.07 7.30
N ASN A 19 3.30 -1.11 7.63
CA ASN A 19 2.23 -1.06 6.64
C ASN A 19 1.35 0.17 6.82
N TYR A 20 0.78 0.64 5.71
CA TYR A 20 -0.24 1.67 5.72
C TYR A 20 -1.49 1.17 5.01
N ASP A 21 -2.57 1.09 5.77
CA ASP A 21 -3.85 0.55 5.32
C ASP A 21 -5.02 1.22 6.03
N GLU A 22 -6.22 0.76 5.73
CA GLU A 22 -7.47 1.19 6.35
C GLU A 22 -7.94 0.27 7.48
N SER A 23 -8.48 0.86 8.53
CA SER A 23 -9.21 0.15 9.59
C SER A 23 -10.62 0.72 9.77
N MET A 24 -11.51 -0.10 10.31
CA MET A 24 -12.91 0.25 10.57
C MET A 24 -13.24 0.09 12.03
N VAL A 25 -13.61 1.20 12.69
CA VAL A 25 -14.15 1.19 14.05
C VAL A 25 -15.67 1.09 13.98
N LYS A 26 -16.21 -0.05 14.41
CA LYS A 26 -17.63 -0.37 14.33
C LYS A 26 -18.49 0.69 15.05
N TYR A 27 -19.45 1.26 14.33
CA TYR A 27 -20.39 2.24 14.86
C TYR A 27 -21.69 2.26 14.06
N TYR A 28 -22.84 2.20 14.74
CA TYR A 28 -24.16 2.13 14.09
C TYR A 28 -25.00 3.40 14.22
N GLY A 29 -24.62 4.32 15.11
CA GLY A 29 -25.37 5.55 15.36
C GLY A 29 -25.41 6.52 14.17
N ARG A 30 -26.15 7.61 14.32
CA ARG A 30 -26.30 8.62 13.26
C ARG A 30 -25.22 9.68 13.40
N HIS A 31 -24.16 9.53 12.60
CA HIS A 31 -23.09 10.53 12.50
C HIS A 31 -22.67 10.69 11.03
N SER A 32 -22.39 11.92 10.60
CA SER A 32 -22.06 12.25 9.20
C SER A 32 -20.79 11.57 8.70
N CYS A 33 -19.78 11.42 9.57
CA CYS A 33 -18.51 10.77 9.22
C CYS A 33 -18.59 9.24 9.14
N LYS A 34 -19.73 8.62 9.51
CA LYS A 34 -19.91 7.16 9.45
C LYS A 34 -19.84 6.70 7.99
N GLN A 35 -18.96 5.75 7.72
CA GLN A 35 -18.80 5.12 6.41
C GLN A 35 -19.55 3.80 6.34
N PHE A 36 -20.03 3.48 5.14
CA PHE A 36 -20.52 2.15 4.79
C PHE A 36 -19.58 1.51 3.77
N ILE A 37 -19.00 0.35 4.11
CA ILE A 37 -18.14 -0.42 3.20
C ILE A 37 -18.77 -1.77 2.93
N ARG A 38 -19.28 -1.95 1.70
CA ARG A 38 -19.87 -3.22 1.26
C ARG A 38 -18.81 -4.32 1.22
N GLY A 39 -19.15 -5.51 1.70
CA GLY A 39 -18.30 -6.70 1.60
C GLY A 39 -17.23 -6.86 2.69
N LYS A 40 -17.06 -5.89 3.60
CA LYS A 40 -16.19 -6.05 4.78
C LYS A 40 -16.99 -6.60 5.98
N PRO A 41 -16.36 -7.33 6.92
CA PRO A 41 -17.04 -7.82 8.13
C PRO A 41 -17.69 -6.69 8.95
N ILE A 42 -16.95 -5.59 9.14
CA ILE A 42 -17.47 -4.35 9.74
C ILE A 42 -17.94 -3.43 8.62
N ARG A 43 -19.23 -3.49 8.32
CA ARG A 43 -19.84 -2.72 7.22
C ARG A 43 -20.12 -1.27 7.56
N PHE A 44 -20.40 -0.95 8.82
CA PHE A 44 -20.73 0.40 9.28
C PHE A 44 -19.79 0.82 10.40
N GLY A 45 -19.18 1.99 10.24
CA GLY A 45 -18.23 2.48 11.24
C GLY A 45 -17.48 3.72 10.80
N TYR A 46 -16.52 4.12 11.63
CA TYR A 46 -15.56 5.14 11.29
C TYR A 46 -14.39 4.49 10.55
N LYS A 47 -14.10 5.00 9.35
CA LYS A 47 -12.92 4.60 8.59
C LYS A 47 -11.72 5.39 9.10
N MET A 48 -10.60 4.70 9.32
CA MET A 48 -9.34 5.30 9.73
C MET A 48 -8.25 4.84 8.78
N TRP A 49 -7.34 5.74 8.45
CA TRP A 49 -6.05 5.39 7.88
C TRP A 49 -5.11 5.05 9.02
N CYS A 50 -4.34 3.98 8.89
CA CYS A 50 -3.53 3.43 9.97
C CYS A 50 -2.13 3.14 9.45
N LEU A 51 -1.12 3.60 10.19
CA LEU A 51 0.28 3.22 10.00
C LEU A 51 0.64 2.25 11.11
N ASN A 52 1.04 1.03 10.77
CA ASN A 52 1.24 -0.05 11.73
C ASN A 52 2.61 -0.71 11.58
N THR A 53 3.15 -1.27 12.65
CA THR A 53 4.28 -2.22 12.56
C THR A 53 3.82 -3.55 11.96
N LYS A 54 4.78 -4.40 11.58
CA LYS A 54 4.49 -5.75 11.07
C LYS A 54 3.68 -6.61 12.06
N ASP A 55 3.94 -6.43 13.37
CA ASP A 55 3.29 -7.20 14.44
C ASP A 55 1.93 -6.61 14.84
N GLY A 56 1.49 -5.54 14.17
CA GLY A 56 0.15 -4.96 14.32
C GLY A 56 0.05 -3.83 15.35
N TYR A 57 1.18 -3.32 15.86
CA TYR A 57 1.15 -2.11 16.69
C TYR A 57 0.74 -0.90 15.86
N LEU A 58 -0.26 -0.15 16.31
CA LEU A 58 -0.71 1.08 15.65
C LEU A 58 0.25 2.23 15.99
N ILE A 59 1.06 2.64 15.03
CA ILE A 59 2.04 3.73 15.19
C ILE A 59 1.35 5.09 15.17
N ASN A 60 0.50 5.31 14.15
CA ASN A 60 -0.24 6.54 13.97
C ASN A 60 -1.51 6.26 13.14
N PHE A 61 -2.46 7.18 13.15
CA PHE A 61 -3.70 7.06 12.40
C PHE A 61 -4.29 8.41 12.01
N ASP A 62 -5.20 8.42 11.05
CA ASP A 62 -5.99 9.59 10.69
C ASP A 62 -7.45 9.20 10.44
N LEU A 63 -8.38 9.98 10.98
CA LEU A 63 -9.81 9.69 10.88
C LEU A 63 -10.34 10.21 9.54
N TYR A 64 -10.88 9.32 8.72
CA TYR A 64 -11.47 9.71 7.45
C TYR A 64 -12.84 10.39 7.67
N GLN A 65 -12.90 11.69 7.40
CA GLN A 65 -14.09 12.53 7.54
C GLN A 65 -14.67 13.00 6.19
N GLY A 66 -14.14 12.51 5.07
CA GLY A 66 -14.50 12.96 3.72
C GLY A 66 -13.86 14.30 3.33
N LYS A 67 -14.09 15.35 4.13
CA LYS A 67 -13.37 16.63 4.03
C LYS A 67 -12.57 16.84 5.32
N ASN A 68 -11.24 16.91 5.20
CA ASN A 68 -10.37 17.16 6.33
C ASN A 68 -9.90 18.63 6.29
N PRO A 69 -10.34 19.50 7.23
CA PRO A 69 -9.92 20.89 7.27
C PRO A 69 -8.45 21.07 7.63
N ARG A 70 -7.79 20.04 8.16
CA ARG A 70 -6.35 20.01 8.45
C ARG A 70 -5.55 19.29 7.36
N ALA A 71 -6.19 18.92 6.25
CA ALA A 71 -5.48 18.29 5.15
C ALA A 71 -4.42 19.24 4.58
N ASN A 72 -3.24 18.70 4.33
CA ASN A 72 -2.26 19.39 3.50
C ASN A 72 -2.71 19.32 2.04
N VAL A 73 -3.15 20.46 1.50
CA VAL A 73 -3.66 20.57 0.12
C VAL A 73 -2.61 20.14 -0.90
N SER A 74 -1.33 20.43 -0.67
CA SER A 74 -0.28 20.01 -1.62
C SER A 74 -0.10 18.49 -1.64
N ASP A 75 -0.12 17.84 -0.48
CA ASP A 75 -0.05 16.37 -0.40
C ASP A 75 -1.30 15.73 -1.02
N GLU A 76 -2.50 16.31 -0.83
CA GLU A 76 -3.72 15.79 -1.47
C GLU A 76 -3.66 15.90 -3.01
N ILE A 77 -3.06 16.96 -3.54
CA ILE A 77 -2.87 17.13 -5.00
C ILE A 77 -1.86 16.10 -5.53
N LEU A 78 -0.78 15.86 -4.82
CA LEU A 78 0.32 14.99 -5.26
C LEU A 78 -0.01 13.50 -5.10
N TYR A 79 -0.57 13.10 -3.96
CA TYR A 79 -0.75 11.69 -3.60
C TYR A 79 -2.21 11.25 -3.60
N GLY A 80 -3.15 12.20 -3.59
CA GLY A 80 -4.57 11.94 -3.37
C GLY A 80 -4.94 11.84 -1.89
N LYS A 81 -6.23 12.08 -1.59
CA LYS A 81 -6.79 12.13 -0.23
C LYS A 81 -6.53 10.89 0.63
N CYS A 82 -6.43 9.71 0.01
CA CYS A 82 -6.19 8.46 0.74
C CYS A 82 -4.72 8.27 1.13
N THR A 83 -3.79 8.87 0.40
CA THR A 83 -2.35 8.64 0.56
C THR A 83 -1.66 9.81 1.25
N ALA A 84 -2.18 11.03 1.12
CA ALA A 84 -1.67 12.20 1.83
C ALA A 84 -1.49 11.99 3.35
N PRO A 85 -2.39 11.28 4.07
CA PRO A 85 -2.21 11.02 5.50
C PRO A 85 -0.96 10.16 5.82
N LEU A 86 -0.50 9.29 4.91
CA LEU A 86 0.75 8.56 5.09
C LEU A 86 1.93 9.53 5.23
N LYS A 87 2.03 10.52 4.31
CA LYS A 87 3.10 11.52 4.33
C LYS A 87 3.06 12.36 5.60
N MET A 88 1.87 12.76 6.02
CA MET A 88 1.67 13.45 7.30
C MET A 88 2.15 12.59 8.48
N MET A 89 1.72 11.33 8.57
CA MET A 89 2.09 10.43 9.67
C MET A 89 3.59 10.15 9.73
N LEU A 90 4.27 10.03 8.58
CA LEU A 90 5.72 9.87 8.53
C LEU A 90 6.44 11.12 9.06
N ARG A 91 5.94 12.34 8.73
CA ARG A 91 6.49 13.60 9.27
C ARG A 91 6.22 13.80 10.76
N GLU A 92 5.19 13.15 11.30
CA GLU A 92 4.84 13.15 12.73
C GLU A 92 5.66 12.14 13.57
N LEU A 93 6.51 11.30 12.94
CA LEU A 93 7.35 10.37 13.69
C LEU A 93 8.36 11.13 14.57
N PRO A 94 8.70 10.60 15.77
CA PRO A 94 9.71 11.21 16.64
C PRO A 94 11.06 11.39 15.94
N GLU A 95 11.83 12.41 16.32
CA GLU A 95 13.09 12.80 15.66
C GLU A 95 14.10 11.63 15.54
N GLY A 96 14.26 10.81 16.58
CA GLY A 96 15.13 9.63 16.54
C GLY A 96 14.59 8.45 15.73
N LYS A 97 13.35 8.52 15.24
CA LYS A 97 12.64 7.44 14.54
C LYS A 97 12.22 7.82 13.12
N ILE A 98 12.18 9.10 12.77
CA ILE A 98 11.72 9.60 11.46
C ILE A 98 12.69 9.24 10.32
N ARG A 99 14.01 9.25 10.55
CA ARG A 99 15.00 8.96 9.48
C ARG A 99 15.41 7.50 9.37
N LEU A 100 14.68 6.59 10.04
CA LEU A 100 14.98 5.17 9.97
C LEU A 100 14.55 4.61 8.59
N PRO A 101 15.30 3.65 8.01
CA PRO A 101 15.09 3.16 6.66
C PRO A 101 13.94 2.15 6.60
N TYR A 102 12.72 2.61 6.88
CA TYR A 102 11.52 1.78 6.88
C TYR A 102 11.21 1.22 5.49
N LYS A 103 10.69 0.00 5.45
CA LYS A 103 10.05 -0.65 4.31
C LYS A 103 8.55 -0.54 4.49
N ILE A 104 7.93 0.29 3.65
CA ILE A 104 6.51 0.64 3.73
C ILE A 104 5.72 -0.23 2.75
N TYR A 105 4.74 -0.94 3.27
CA TYR A 105 3.83 -1.76 2.47
C TYR A 105 2.47 -1.10 2.34
N VAL A 106 1.97 -0.98 1.12
CA VAL A 106 0.70 -0.33 0.81
C VAL A 106 -0.15 -1.13 -0.16
N ASP A 107 -1.48 -1.09 0.00
CA ASP A 107 -2.40 -1.65 -0.99
C ASP A 107 -2.58 -0.72 -2.20
N ASN A 108 -3.11 -1.27 -3.29
CA ASN A 108 -3.43 -0.60 -4.55
C ASN A 108 -4.30 0.65 -4.43
N LEU A 109 -5.02 0.85 -3.33
CA LEU A 109 -5.73 2.09 -3.06
C LEU A 109 -4.76 3.26 -2.94
N PHE A 110 -3.59 3.05 -2.35
CA PHE A 110 -2.62 4.08 -2.00
C PHE A 110 -1.45 4.15 -2.97
N THR A 111 -1.08 3.03 -3.58
CA THR A 111 0.13 2.93 -4.42
C THR A 111 0.07 3.78 -5.69
N SER A 112 1.12 4.55 -5.95
CA SER A 112 1.39 5.21 -7.23
C SER A 112 2.90 5.19 -7.50
N ILE A 113 3.30 5.25 -8.77
CA ILE A 113 4.74 5.29 -9.13
C ILE A 113 5.42 6.52 -8.52
N TYR A 114 4.70 7.66 -8.48
CA TYR A 114 5.20 8.88 -7.85
C TYR A 114 5.45 8.69 -6.35
N LEU A 115 4.53 8.05 -5.61
CA LEU A 115 4.72 7.77 -4.19
C LEU A 115 5.98 6.92 -3.93
N LEU A 116 6.21 5.88 -4.73
CA LEU A 116 7.38 5.02 -4.57
C LEU A 116 8.68 5.79 -4.75
N LYS A 117 8.74 6.66 -5.77
CA LYS A 117 9.90 7.51 -6.03
C LYS A 117 10.13 8.48 -4.88
N ASP A 118 9.09 9.20 -4.48
CA ASP A 118 9.17 10.23 -3.45
C ASP A 118 9.57 9.66 -2.07
N LEU A 119 9.01 8.51 -1.69
CA LEU A 119 9.44 7.81 -0.47
C LEU A 119 10.91 7.37 -0.53
N ARG A 120 11.38 6.94 -1.71
CA ARG A 120 12.78 6.57 -1.92
C ARG A 120 13.72 7.77 -1.79
N ASP A 121 13.34 8.90 -2.36
CA ASP A 121 14.09 10.15 -2.27
C ASP A 121 14.18 10.64 -0.80
N GLU A 122 13.20 10.30 0.05
CA GLU A 122 13.21 10.54 1.49
C GLU A 122 13.97 9.49 2.33
N GLY A 123 14.50 8.43 1.72
CA GLY A 123 15.25 7.37 2.40
C GLY A 123 14.40 6.19 2.90
N TYR A 124 13.11 6.14 2.54
CA TYR A 124 12.25 5.00 2.80
C TYR A 124 12.18 4.07 1.59
N TRP A 125 11.87 2.81 1.85
CA TRP A 125 11.55 1.84 0.81
C TRP A 125 10.04 1.64 0.75
N CYS A 126 9.49 1.34 -0.43
CA CYS A 126 8.06 1.14 -0.60
C CYS A 126 7.75 -0.02 -1.53
N THR A 127 6.77 -0.84 -1.17
CA THR A 127 6.23 -1.92 -2.00
C THR A 127 4.71 -1.91 -1.96
N GLY A 128 4.07 -2.02 -3.11
CA GLY A 128 2.62 -2.11 -3.18
C GLY A 128 2.11 -2.68 -4.50
N THR A 129 0.87 -3.17 -4.46
CA THR A 129 0.17 -3.54 -5.70
C THR A 129 -0.25 -2.27 -6.44
N VAL A 130 -0.23 -2.27 -7.77
CA VAL A 130 -0.50 -1.08 -8.60
C VAL A 130 -1.66 -1.34 -9.54
N ARG A 131 -2.60 -0.40 -9.60
CA ARG A 131 -3.70 -0.43 -10.58
C ARG A 131 -3.19 -0.07 -11.96
N GLU A 132 -3.75 -0.70 -12.99
CA GLU A 132 -3.30 -0.50 -14.38
C GLU A 132 -3.32 0.98 -14.81
N ASN A 133 -4.36 1.70 -14.41
CA ASN A 133 -4.53 3.12 -14.74
C ASN A 133 -3.59 4.07 -13.98
N ARG A 134 -2.76 3.56 -13.05
CA ARG A 134 -1.73 4.33 -12.33
C ARG A 134 -0.32 4.10 -12.86
N ILE A 135 -0.18 3.28 -13.90
CA ILE A 135 1.08 3.03 -14.59
C ILE A 135 1.18 4.04 -15.75
N PRO A 136 2.30 4.77 -15.91
CA PRO A 136 2.49 5.70 -17.00
C PRO A 136 2.23 5.06 -18.37
N LYS A 137 1.61 5.83 -19.28
CA LYS A 137 1.43 5.39 -20.67
C LYS A 137 2.80 5.23 -21.32
N GLY A 138 2.98 4.16 -22.09
CA GLY A 138 4.25 3.87 -22.78
C GLY A 138 5.28 3.14 -21.91
N THR A 139 4.98 2.84 -20.65
CA THR A 139 5.82 1.94 -19.84
C THR A 139 5.99 0.60 -20.57
N PRO A 140 7.23 0.10 -20.78
CA PRO A 140 7.52 -1.05 -21.65
C PRO A 140 7.23 -2.39 -20.96
N ILE A 141 5.99 -2.57 -20.50
CA ILE A 141 5.51 -3.81 -19.88
C ILE A 141 4.24 -4.29 -20.59
N PRO A 142 4.08 -5.61 -20.83
CA PRO A 142 2.90 -6.12 -21.53
C PRO A 142 1.60 -5.79 -20.81
N SER A 143 0.55 -5.41 -21.56
CA SER A 143 -0.77 -5.07 -21.00
C SER A 143 -1.39 -6.25 -20.23
N LYS A 144 -2.26 -5.97 -19.23
CA LYS A 144 -2.94 -7.04 -18.48
C LYS A 144 -3.79 -7.90 -19.39
N ALA A 145 -4.46 -7.30 -20.37
CA ALA A 145 -5.28 -8.01 -21.34
C ALA A 145 -4.45 -8.96 -22.22
N THR A 146 -3.22 -8.57 -22.58
CA THR A 146 -2.29 -9.42 -23.33
C THR A 146 -1.86 -10.62 -22.49
N LEU A 147 -1.40 -10.38 -21.26
CA LEU A 147 -0.93 -11.45 -20.37
C LEU A 147 -2.05 -12.41 -19.96
N GLN A 148 -3.25 -11.89 -19.67
CA GLN A 148 -4.40 -12.73 -19.31
C GLN A 148 -4.77 -13.76 -20.39
N LYS A 149 -4.49 -13.46 -21.66
CA LYS A 149 -4.77 -14.35 -22.80
C LYS A 149 -3.64 -15.32 -23.13
N ARG A 150 -2.39 -14.94 -22.81
CA ARG A 150 -1.20 -15.60 -23.36
C ARG A 150 -0.34 -16.28 -22.31
N SER A 151 -0.39 -15.82 -21.07
CA SER A 151 0.52 -16.29 -20.02
C SER A 151 0.00 -17.53 -19.34
N THR A 152 0.91 -18.44 -19.02
CA THR A 152 0.65 -19.52 -18.07
C THR A 152 0.78 -19.01 -16.64
N ARG A 153 0.16 -19.72 -15.70
CA ARG A 153 0.14 -19.30 -14.31
C ARG A 153 1.54 -19.44 -13.70
N GLY A 154 1.99 -18.41 -12.99
CA GLY A 154 3.36 -18.30 -12.48
C GLY A 154 4.31 -17.52 -13.38
N GLU A 155 3.95 -17.30 -14.66
CA GLU A 155 4.74 -16.42 -15.53
C GLU A 155 4.70 -14.97 -15.02
N TYR A 156 5.83 -14.28 -15.15
CA TYR A 156 5.92 -12.86 -14.87
C TYR A 156 6.73 -12.10 -15.91
N HIS A 157 6.48 -10.80 -15.96
CA HIS A 157 7.30 -9.83 -16.66
C HIS A 157 7.70 -8.73 -15.70
N SER A 158 8.97 -8.34 -15.71
CA SER A 158 9.48 -7.26 -14.87
C SER A 158 10.21 -6.22 -15.68
N ILE A 159 10.12 -4.97 -15.25
CA ILE A 159 10.94 -3.86 -15.73
C ILE A 159 11.56 -3.15 -14.53
N LEU A 160 12.79 -2.69 -14.67
CA LEU A 160 13.48 -1.86 -13.69
C LEU A 160 13.77 -0.50 -14.33
N ASP A 161 13.18 0.55 -13.80
CA ASP A 161 13.64 1.90 -14.09
C ASP A 161 14.91 2.15 -13.27
N ARG A 162 16.07 2.17 -13.93
CA ARG A 162 17.36 2.38 -13.26
C ARG A 162 17.53 3.80 -12.71
N THR A 163 16.76 4.76 -13.22
CA THR A 163 16.81 6.16 -12.76
C THR A 163 16.13 6.29 -11.41
N THR A 164 14.91 5.77 -11.30
CA THR A 164 14.13 5.82 -10.06
C THR A 164 14.35 4.63 -9.13
N GLY A 165 15.00 3.56 -9.63
CA GLY A 165 15.17 2.27 -8.96
C GLY A 165 13.86 1.55 -8.64
N ILE A 166 12.78 1.91 -9.32
CA ILE A 166 11.48 1.24 -9.18
C ILE A 166 11.49 0.02 -10.09
N ILE A 167 11.31 -1.16 -9.50
CA ILE A 167 10.94 -2.35 -10.26
C ILE A 167 9.41 -2.43 -10.34
N LEU A 168 8.91 -2.85 -11.50
CA LEU A 168 7.50 -3.13 -11.72
C LEU A 168 7.37 -4.53 -12.28
N VAL A 169 6.60 -5.38 -11.61
CA VAL A 169 6.43 -6.80 -11.91
C VAL A 169 4.95 -7.06 -12.21
N ARG A 170 4.65 -7.72 -13.33
CA ARG A 170 3.36 -8.31 -13.62
C ARG A 170 3.46 -9.81 -13.49
N TRP A 171 2.65 -10.40 -12.63
CA TRP A 171 2.63 -11.82 -12.36
C TRP A 171 1.25 -12.40 -12.70
N ALA A 172 1.25 -13.52 -13.42
CA ALA A 172 0.06 -14.23 -13.83
C ALA A 172 -0.39 -15.22 -12.75
N ASP A 173 -1.42 -14.84 -11.99
CA ASP A 173 -2.13 -15.74 -11.06
C ASP A 173 -3.52 -16.09 -11.62
N ASN A 174 -4.55 -16.26 -10.78
CA ASN A 174 -5.94 -16.31 -11.25
C ASN A 174 -6.35 -15.03 -12.01
N ASN A 175 -5.71 -13.91 -11.70
CA ASN A 175 -5.75 -12.65 -12.45
C ASN A 175 -4.33 -12.09 -12.55
N ILE A 176 -4.10 -11.16 -13.48
CA ILE A 176 -2.83 -10.45 -13.57
C ILE A 176 -2.68 -9.43 -12.43
N VAL A 177 -1.72 -9.68 -11.55
CA VAL A 177 -1.32 -8.77 -10.48
C VAL A 177 -0.14 -7.94 -10.95
N THR A 178 -0.17 -6.65 -10.63
CA THR A 178 0.99 -5.76 -10.83
C THR A 178 1.49 -5.31 -9.48
N VAL A 179 2.79 -5.46 -9.23
CA VAL A 179 3.49 -5.00 -8.03
C VAL A 179 4.54 -3.99 -8.46
N ALA A 180 4.71 -2.92 -7.71
CA ALA A 180 5.87 -2.04 -7.81
C ALA A 180 6.63 -2.04 -6.48
N SER A 181 7.96 -1.99 -6.57
CA SER A 181 8.82 -1.99 -5.38
C SER A 181 10.05 -1.12 -5.61
N THR A 182 10.50 -0.45 -4.56
CA THR A 182 11.88 0.05 -4.44
C THR A 182 12.71 -0.82 -3.49
N CYS A 183 12.08 -1.71 -2.72
CA CYS A 183 12.73 -2.55 -1.72
C CYS A 183 13.38 -3.81 -2.31
N TYR A 184 12.73 -4.42 -3.32
CA TYR A 184 12.98 -5.81 -3.73
C TYR A 184 13.19 -5.93 -5.24
N GLY A 185 13.92 -6.96 -5.65
CA GLY A 185 14.01 -7.44 -7.03
C GLY A 185 13.10 -8.66 -7.27
N VAL A 186 13.30 -9.33 -8.41
CA VAL A 186 12.59 -10.58 -8.75
C VAL A 186 13.29 -11.85 -8.26
N GLU A 187 14.58 -11.77 -7.93
CA GLU A 187 15.38 -12.92 -7.47
C GLU A 187 15.63 -12.88 -5.95
N PRO A 188 15.80 -14.04 -5.30
CA PRO A 188 15.61 -15.38 -5.85
C PRO A 188 14.12 -15.73 -6.03
N ILE A 189 13.78 -16.43 -7.12
CA ILE A 189 12.43 -16.96 -7.33
C ILE A 189 12.15 -18.11 -6.34
N SER A 190 10.97 -18.10 -5.72
CA SER A 190 10.55 -19.13 -4.77
C SER A 190 9.19 -19.72 -5.17
N GLN A 191 8.96 -20.99 -4.84
CA GLN A 191 7.67 -21.64 -5.12
C GLN A 191 6.64 -21.30 -4.05
N VAL A 192 5.43 -20.92 -4.47
CA VAL A 192 4.31 -20.62 -3.58
C VAL A 192 3.09 -21.49 -3.90
N ARG A 193 2.39 -21.93 -2.84
CA ARG A 193 1.15 -22.70 -2.97
C ARG A 193 -0.04 -21.77 -3.19
N ARG A 194 -0.73 -21.91 -4.32
CA ARG A 194 -1.85 -21.04 -4.70
C ARG A 194 -3.05 -21.85 -5.18
N TYR A 195 -4.25 -21.47 -4.76
CA TYR A 195 -5.49 -22.08 -5.24
C TYR A 195 -5.78 -21.68 -6.70
N SER A 196 -5.92 -22.65 -7.59
CA SER A 196 -6.27 -22.49 -9.00
C SER A 196 -7.78 -22.48 -9.18
N GLN A 197 -8.35 -21.39 -9.71
CA GLN A 197 -9.76 -21.38 -10.09
C GLN A 197 -10.04 -22.30 -11.28
N LYS A 198 -9.07 -22.41 -12.20
CA LYS A 198 -9.17 -23.28 -13.39
C LYS A 198 -9.16 -24.76 -13.03
N GLU A 199 -8.24 -25.16 -12.15
CA GLU A 199 -8.05 -26.57 -11.77
C GLU A 199 -8.79 -26.96 -10.48
N LYS A 200 -9.35 -25.99 -9.76
CA LYS A 200 -10.09 -26.17 -8.49
C LYS A 200 -9.29 -26.90 -7.40
N ASN A 201 -7.97 -26.74 -7.40
CA ASN A 201 -7.04 -27.36 -6.47
C ASN A 201 -5.94 -26.36 -6.07
N ILE A 202 -5.07 -26.74 -5.12
CA ILE A 202 -3.88 -25.97 -4.78
C ILE A 202 -2.73 -26.48 -5.65
N ILE A 203 -2.10 -25.58 -6.40
CA ILE A 203 -0.92 -25.86 -7.21
C ILE A 203 0.30 -25.10 -6.68
N SER A 204 1.50 -25.56 -7.06
CA SER A 204 2.73 -24.81 -6.86
C SER A 204 2.98 -23.93 -8.08
N VAL A 205 3.28 -22.65 -7.86
CA VAL A 205 3.66 -21.71 -8.91
C VAL A 205 4.92 -20.95 -8.49
N PRO A 206 5.80 -20.61 -9.45
CA PRO A 206 6.86 -19.62 -9.24
C PRO A 206 6.31 -18.25 -8.83
#